data_AF-A0A833HHJ0-F1
#
_entry.id   AF-A0A833HHJ0-F1
#
_cell.length_a   1.000
_cell.length_b   1.000
_cell.length_c   1.000
_cell.angle_alpha   90.00
_cell.angle_beta   90.00
_cell.angle_gamma   90.00
#
_symmetry.space_group_name_H-M   'P 1'
#
loop_
_entity.id
_entity.type
_entity.pdbx_description
1 polymer ?
#
loop_
_entity_poly.entity_id
_entity_poly.type
_entity_poly.pdbx_seq_one_letter_code
_entity_poly.pdbx_strand_id
1 'polypeptide(L)'
;MLHTVASAPVSSLPPERRGRPVGLFCRGCQSVYPLLSRRHAGKPEHGRDHVASPCSYEGRAFAPGAGWWEPAVEVLPAAPAPAVAG
;
A
#
# COMPACT_ATOMS: atom_id res chain seq x y z
N MET A 1 -9.84 4.70 20.07
CA MET A 1 -9.78 3.60 19.09
C MET A 1 -9.54 4.24 17.73
N LEU A 2 -8.33 4.09 17.16
CA LEU A 2 -8.05 4.57 15.81
C LEU A 2 -8.79 3.62 14.86
N HIS A 3 -9.80 4.13 14.13
CA HIS A 3 -10.34 3.40 12.99
C HIS A 3 -9.20 3.21 12.00
N THR A 4 -8.65 2.01 11.91
CA THR A 4 -7.66 1.67 10.89
C THR A 4 -8.38 1.73 9.55
N VAL A 5 -8.25 2.85 8.86
CA VAL A 5 -8.76 3.02 7.50
C VAL A 5 -8.13 1.94 6.64
N ALA A 6 -8.95 1.11 5.98
CA ALA A 6 -8.45 0.09 5.07
C ALA A 6 -7.65 0.78 3.95
N SER A 7 -6.43 0.30 3.69
CA SER A 7 -5.54 0.87 2.68
C SER A 7 -5.05 -0.19 1.70
N ALA A 8 -4.91 0.17 0.43
CA ALA A 8 -4.37 -0.70 -0.60
C ALA A 8 -3.46 0.08 -1.57
N PRO A 9 -2.55 -0.60 -2.31
CA PRO A 9 -1.82 0.05 -3.40
C PRO A 9 -2.78 0.57 -4.48
N VAL A 10 -2.44 1.71 -5.09
CA VAL A 10 -3.23 2.32 -6.18
C VAL A 10 -3.53 1.33 -7.30
N SER A 11 -2.56 0.49 -7.67
CA SER A 11 -2.69 -0.51 -8.73
C SER A 11 -3.69 -1.62 -8.44
N SER A 12 -4.02 -1.89 -7.16
CA SER A 12 -4.98 -2.95 -6.82
C SER A 12 -6.43 -2.47 -6.73
N LEU A 13 -6.69 -1.17 -6.95
CA LEU A 13 -8.03 -0.59 -6.83
C LEU A 13 -8.46 0.04 -8.15
N PRO A 14 -9.73 -0.10 -8.55
CA PRO A 14 -10.27 0.70 -9.65
C PRO A 14 -10.37 2.18 -9.22
N PRO A 15 -10.28 3.15 -10.16
CA PRO A 15 -10.15 4.58 -9.84
C PRO A 15 -11.22 5.14 -8.88
N GLU A 16 -12.47 4.71 -9.03
CA GLU A 16 -13.62 5.12 -8.23
C GLU A 16 -13.55 4.67 -6.77
N ARG A 17 -12.67 3.71 -6.45
CA ARG A 17 -12.44 3.20 -5.10
C ARG A 17 -11.19 3.77 -4.43
N ARG A 18 -10.45 4.67 -5.11
CA ARG A 18 -9.21 5.25 -4.61
C ARG A 18 -9.51 6.53 -3.81
N GLY A 19 -9.28 6.48 -2.51
CA GLY A 19 -9.33 7.65 -1.64
C GLY A 19 -8.01 8.43 -1.64
N ARG A 20 -7.80 9.21 -0.59
CA ARG A 20 -6.56 9.97 -0.40
C ARG A 20 -5.35 9.05 -0.17
N PRO A 21 -4.14 9.47 -0.52
CA PRO A 21 -2.92 8.79 -0.11
C PRO A 21 -2.80 8.76 1.42
N VAL A 22 -2.56 7.57 1.97
CA VAL A 22 -2.38 7.35 3.42
C VAL A 22 -1.00 6.74 3.74
N GLY A 23 -0.27 6.28 2.72
CA GLY A 23 1.05 5.70 2.92
C GLY A 23 1.79 5.38 1.64
N LEU A 24 2.87 4.62 1.79
CA LEU A 24 3.76 4.16 0.73
C LEU A 24 3.76 2.63 0.75
N PHE A 25 3.33 2.00 -0.32
CA PHE A 25 3.31 0.54 -0.46
C PHE A 25 4.59 0.04 -1.12
N CYS A 26 5.29 -0.88 -0.46
CA CYS A 26 6.43 -1.58 -1.06
C CYS A 26 5.96 -2.84 -1.78
N ARG A 27 6.36 -3.00 -3.05
CA ARG A 27 6.01 -4.18 -3.87
C ARG A 27 6.78 -5.45 -3.50
N GLY A 28 7.95 -5.33 -2.84
CA GLY A 28 8.75 -6.46 -2.40
C GLY A 28 8.13 -7.14 -1.18
N CYS A 29 8.10 -6.44 -0.05
CA CYS A 29 7.59 -6.98 1.21
C CYS A 29 6.08 -6.75 1.43
N GLN A 30 5.36 -6.29 0.40
CA GLN A 30 3.90 -6.07 0.41
C GLN A 30 3.38 -5.32 1.63
N SER A 31 4.14 -4.31 2.07
CA SER A 31 3.89 -3.60 3.31
C SER A 31 3.66 -2.12 3.07
N VAL A 32 2.78 -1.53 3.88
CA VAL A 32 2.54 -0.08 3.91
C VAL A 32 3.44 0.58 4.96
N TYR A 33 3.99 1.72 4.57
CA TYR A 33 4.79 2.62 5.38
C TYR A 33 4.08 3.98 5.51
N PRO A 34 4.34 4.75 6.58
CA PRO A 34 3.81 6.11 6.72
C PRO A 34 4.10 7.00 5.51
N LEU A 35 3.15 7.90 5.19
CA LEU A 35 3.24 8.78 4.03
C LEU A 35 4.52 9.67 4.02
N LEU A 36 5.02 10.02 5.20
CA LEU A 36 6.21 10.87 5.38
C LEU A 36 7.51 10.07 5.52
N SER A 37 7.47 8.75 5.36
CA SER A 37 8.69 7.92 5.39
C SER A 37 9.61 8.29 4.24
N ARG A 38 10.85 8.69 4.56
CA ARG A 38 11.87 9.02 3.54
C ARG A 38 12.54 7.78 2.96
N ARG A 39 12.64 6.70 3.73
CA ARG A 39 13.35 5.47 3.38
C ARG A 39 12.56 4.23 3.77
N HIS A 40 12.78 3.15 3.03
CA HIS A 40 12.22 1.83 3.30
C HIS A 40 12.97 1.16 4.46
N ALA A 41 12.25 0.83 5.53
CA ALA A 41 12.84 0.28 6.75
C ALA A 41 13.04 -1.25 6.74
N GLY A 42 12.77 -1.93 5.61
CA GLY A 42 13.06 -3.36 5.45
C GLY A 42 12.23 -4.24 6.39
N LYS A 43 10.96 -4.51 6.06
CA LYS A 43 10.21 -5.55 6.78
C LYS A 43 10.61 -6.94 6.30
N PRO A 44 10.58 -7.96 7.19
CA PRO A 44 10.92 -9.33 6.83
C PRO A 44 9.95 -9.87 5.77
N GLU A 45 10.50 -10.47 4.72
CA GLU A 45 9.73 -11.16 3.69
C GLU A 45 9.46 -12.60 4.17
N HIS A 46 8.20 -12.94 4.45
CA HIS A 46 7.82 -14.29 4.89
C HIS A 46 7.47 -15.14 3.65
N GLY A 47 8.13 -16.28 3.46
CA GLY A 47 7.67 -17.27 2.46
C GLY A 47 8.71 -18.09 1.70
N ARG A 48 10.01 -17.98 1.96
CA ARG A 48 11.01 -18.89 1.36
C ARG A 48 12.19 -19.09 2.30
N ASP A 49 12.24 -20.23 3.01
CA ASP A 49 13.39 -20.96 3.61
C ASP A 49 14.64 -20.21 4.13
N HIS A 50 14.57 -18.91 4.36
CA HIS A 50 15.69 -18.10 4.80
C HIS A 50 15.25 -17.27 5.99
N VAL A 51 15.95 -17.48 7.10
CA VAL A 51 16.01 -16.64 8.29
C VAL A 51 15.78 -15.17 7.90
N ALA A 52 14.59 -14.65 8.23
CA ALA A 52 14.15 -13.25 8.21
C ALA A 52 15.04 -12.28 7.40
N SER A 53 15.23 -12.53 6.10
CA SER A 53 16.01 -11.60 5.28
C SER A 53 15.16 -10.34 5.08
N PRO A 54 15.74 -9.15 5.31
CA PRO A 54 15.00 -7.93 5.09
C PRO A 54 14.69 -7.77 3.60
N CYS A 55 13.61 -7.07 3.30
CA CYS A 55 13.23 -6.75 1.94
C CYS A 55 14.41 -6.21 1.11
N SER A 56 14.53 -6.66 -0.15
CA SER A 56 15.58 -6.23 -1.09
C SER A 56 15.67 -4.72 -1.36
N TYR A 57 14.66 -3.96 -0.93
CA TYR A 57 14.58 -2.50 -1.03
C TYR A 57 14.92 -1.77 0.28
N GLU A 58 15.32 -2.47 1.34
CA GLU A 58 15.77 -1.84 2.59
C GLU A 58 16.80 -0.73 2.33
N GLY A 59 16.65 0.37 3.08
CA GLY A 59 17.53 1.54 3.01
C GLY A 59 17.31 2.45 1.80
N ARG A 60 16.60 1.99 0.76
CA ARG A 60 16.30 2.79 -0.43
C ARG A 60 15.30 3.91 -0.10
N ALA A 61 15.50 5.06 -0.73
CA ALA A 61 14.60 6.20 -0.60
C ALA A 61 13.35 6.01 -1.46
N PHE A 62 12.18 6.40 -0.93
CA PHE A 62 10.92 6.45 -1.69
C PHE A 62 10.93 7.60 -2.70
N ALA A 63 11.83 7.52 -3.67
CA ALA A 63 12.04 8.53 -4.69
C ALA A 63 10.90 8.48 -5.73
N PRO A 64 10.39 9.64 -6.18
CA PRO A 64 9.45 9.69 -7.30
C PRO A 64 9.99 8.95 -8.53
N GLY A 65 9.13 8.19 -9.20
CA GLY A 65 9.49 7.43 -10.40
C GLY A 65 10.16 6.07 -10.15
N ALA A 66 10.48 5.71 -8.91
CA ALA A 66 11.02 4.38 -8.62
C ALA A 66 9.92 3.29 -8.72
N GLY A 67 10.15 2.27 -9.56
CA GLY A 67 9.13 1.25 -9.87
C GLY A 67 8.88 0.18 -8.79
N TRP A 68 9.58 0.23 -7.66
CA TRP A 68 9.50 -0.77 -6.58
C TRP A 68 8.51 -0.40 -5.47
N TRP A 69 7.99 0.82 -5.49
CA TRP A 69 6.96 1.29 -4.57
C TRP A 69 5.87 2.06 -5.31
N GLU A 70 4.73 2.21 -4.66
CA GLU A 70 3.65 3.07 -5.14
C GLU A 70 2.85 3.65 -3.96
N PRO A 71 1.99 4.66 -4.17
CA PRO A 71 1.14 5.17 -3.11
C PRO A 71 0.18 4.10 -2.57
N ALA A 72 0.04 4.02 -1.25
CA ALA A 72 -1.06 3.34 -0.60
C ALA A 72 -2.18 4.37 -0.36
N VAL A 73 -3.39 4.06 -0.82
CA VAL A 73 -4.56 4.93 -0.71
C VAL A 73 -5.62 4.30 0.18
N GLU A 74 -6.45 5.16 0.76
CA GLU A 74 -7.69 4.75 1.42
C GLU A 74 -8.60 3.98 0.44
N VAL A 75 -9.17 2.86 0.90
CA VAL A 75 -10.12 2.07 0.14
C VAL A 75 -11.51 2.64 0.37
N LEU A 76 -12.07 3.30 -0.65
CA LEU A 76 -13.44 3.79 -0.57
C LEU A 76 -14.45 2.63 -0.71
N PRO A 77 -15.61 2.72 -0.05
CA PRO A 77 -16.71 1.78 -0.26
C PRO A 77 -17.16 1.81 -1.72
N ALA A 78 -17.64 0.68 -2.22
CA ALA A 78 -18.27 0.65 -3.53
C ALA A 78 -19.51 1.56 -3.51
N ALA A 79 -19.74 2.29 -4.60
CA ALA A 79 -20.97 3.05 -4.75
C ALA A 79 -22.17 2.08 -4.63
N PRO A 80 -23.22 2.45 -3.88
CA PRO A 80 -24.42 1.63 -3.82
C PRO A 80 -24.98 1.45 -5.24
N ALA A 81 -25.36 0.22 -5.59
CA ALA A 81 -25.98 -0.07 -6.87
C ALA A 81 -27.25 0.80 -7.03
N PRO A 82 -27.54 1.30 -8.24
CA PRO A 82 -28.77 2.05 -8.46
C PRO A 82 -29.95 1.17 -8.06
N ALA A 83 -30.83 1.71 -7.21
CA ALA A 83 -32.06 1.03 -6.81
C ALA A 83 -32.86 0.71 -8.08
N VAL A 84 -33.09 -0.57 -8.33
CA VAL A 84 -34.01 -1.00 -9.38
C VAL A 84 -35.40 -0.63 -8.88
N ALA A 85 -35.94 0.49 -9.37
CA ALA A 85 -37.33 0.84 -9.14
C ALA A 85 -38.19 -0.17 -9.93
N GLY A 86 -38.79 -1.10 -9.19
CA GLY A 86 -39.84 -2.00 -9.68
C GLY A 86 -41.21 -1.51 -9.24
#